data_AF-A0AAD0XF79-F1
#
_entry.id   AF-A0AAD0XF79-F1
#
_cell.length_a   1.000
_cell.length_b   1.000
_cell.length_c   1.000
_cell.angle_alpha   90.00
_cell.angle_beta   90.00
_cell.angle_gamma   90.00
#
_symmetry.space_group_name_H-M   'P 1'
#
loop_
_entity.id
_entity.type
_entity.pdbx_description
1 polymer ?
#
loop_
_entity_poly.entity_id
_entity_poly.type
_entity_poly.pdbx_seq_one_letter_code
_entity_poly.pdbx_strand_id
1 'polypeptide(L)'
;MDDTSEQDEHNLKAVLSTYWHAYGGWRAIIFSPFFWISIILAIISTHFWLTQPWWDQVLSVMPNVLGFTLGGFAIFLGFGDEKFRELISGQDEGDNSASAYMEVSATFLHFVLIQLFALLAAIIAKAVSFDTPDCLKSILGMLTWLRAPADFLGYWLFLYGLCIIAASALAIFRVSFWYDVFQTHNRKQK
;
A
#
# COMPACT_ATOMS: atom_id res chain seq x y z
N MET A 1 -6.18 10.71 -33.29
CA MET A 1 -5.35 10.80 -32.06
C MET A 1 -6.21 10.85 -30.80
N ASP A 2 -7.53 10.66 -30.91
CA ASP A 2 -8.52 10.74 -29.83
C ASP A 2 -9.01 9.35 -29.37
N ASP A 3 -9.02 8.37 -30.30
CA ASP A 3 -9.48 6.99 -30.06
C ASP A 3 -8.61 6.19 -29.07
N THR A 4 -7.29 6.47 -29.03
CA THR A 4 -6.37 5.76 -28.12
C THR A 4 -6.52 6.22 -26.67
N SER A 5 -6.85 7.49 -26.42
CA SER A 5 -7.01 8.02 -25.06
C SER A 5 -8.27 7.53 -24.36
N GLU A 6 -9.40 7.40 -25.07
CA GLU A 6 -10.63 6.86 -24.48
C GLU A 6 -10.49 5.37 -24.15
N GLN A 7 -9.79 4.61 -25.00
CA GLN A 7 -9.60 3.18 -24.79
C GLN A 7 -8.63 2.89 -23.63
N ASP A 8 -7.59 3.71 -23.47
CA ASP A 8 -6.66 3.65 -22.34
C ASP A 8 -7.34 4.04 -21.00
N GLU A 9 -8.21 5.05 -21.01
CA GLU A 9 -8.94 5.47 -19.81
C GLU A 9 -9.95 4.41 -19.35
N HIS A 10 -10.67 3.79 -20.29
CA HIS A 10 -11.58 2.68 -19.99
C HIS A 10 -10.82 1.49 -19.38
N ASN A 11 -9.64 1.19 -19.90
CA ASN A 11 -8.76 0.15 -19.36
C ASN A 11 -8.28 0.49 -17.95
N LEU A 12 -7.85 1.73 -17.68
CA LEU A 12 -7.39 2.13 -16.35
C LEU A 12 -8.49 2.03 -15.29
N LYS A 13 -9.70 2.52 -15.62
CA LYS A 13 -10.86 2.42 -14.73
C LYS A 13 -11.20 0.97 -14.42
N ALA A 14 -11.16 0.10 -15.42
CA ALA A 14 -11.36 -1.34 -15.23
C ALA A 14 -10.29 -1.94 -14.31
N VAL A 15 -9.00 -1.65 -14.54
CA VAL A 15 -7.91 -2.15 -13.67
C VAL A 15 -8.07 -1.68 -12.23
N LEU A 16 -8.37 -0.40 -12.00
CA LEU A 16 -8.58 0.15 -10.66
C LEU A 16 -9.80 -0.46 -9.98
N SER A 17 -10.88 -0.71 -10.73
CA SER A 17 -12.07 -1.38 -10.21
C SER A 17 -11.77 -2.83 -9.82
N THR A 18 -11.07 -3.58 -10.67
CA THR A 18 -10.66 -4.96 -10.37
C THR A 18 -9.74 -5.01 -9.16
N TYR A 19 -8.77 -4.10 -9.07
CA TYR A 19 -7.91 -3.93 -7.90
C TYR A 19 -8.74 -3.71 -6.62
N TRP A 20 -9.65 -2.74 -6.66
CA TRP A 20 -10.42 -2.34 -5.49
C TRP A 20 -11.33 -3.46 -4.98
N HIS A 21 -11.94 -4.20 -5.91
CA HIS A 21 -12.74 -5.38 -5.62
C HIS A 21 -11.88 -6.51 -5.02
N ALA A 22 -10.73 -6.81 -5.65
CA ALA A 22 -9.82 -7.85 -5.19
C ALA A 22 -9.18 -7.57 -3.83
N TYR A 23 -8.97 -6.31 -3.46
CA TYR A 23 -8.48 -5.93 -2.14
C TYR A 23 -9.55 -6.03 -1.04
N GLY A 24 -10.85 -6.01 -1.39
CA GLY A 24 -11.96 -6.00 -0.42
C GLY A 24 -12.47 -4.59 -0.04
N GLY A 25 -12.04 -3.56 -0.78
CA GLY A 25 -12.52 -2.19 -0.69
C GLY A 25 -12.35 -1.49 0.67
N TRP A 26 -13.20 -0.49 0.96
CA TRP A 26 -13.10 0.35 2.16
C TRP A 26 -13.27 -0.43 3.47
N ARG A 27 -14.06 -1.51 3.44
CA ARG A 27 -14.25 -2.37 4.61
C ARG A 27 -12.95 -3.08 4.99
N ALA A 28 -12.19 -3.57 4.00
CA ALA A 28 -10.91 -4.20 4.26
C ALA A 28 -9.94 -3.22 4.93
N ILE A 29 -9.94 -1.93 4.55
CA ILE A 29 -9.09 -0.91 5.18
C ILE A 29 -9.50 -0.66 6.63
N ILE A 30 -10.75 -0.26 6.87
CA ILE A 30 -11.21 0.23 8.18
C ILE A 30 -11.27 -0.90 9.22
N PHE A 31 -11.61 -2.12 8.81
CA PHE A 31 -11.65 -3.27 9.71
C PHE A 31 -10.32 -4.01 9.81
N SER A 32 -9.28 -3.56 9.10
CA SER A 32 -7.96 -4.14 9.22
C SER A 32 -7.34 -3.85 10.59
N PRO A 33 -6.75 -4.85 11.27
CA PRO A 33 -5.98 -4.59 12.49
C PRO A 33 -4.81 -3.63 12.24
N PHE A 34 -4.22 -3.65 11.03
CA PHE A 34 -3.11 -2.78 10.65
C PHE A 34 -3.50 -1.29 10.63
N PHE A 35 -4.74 -0.98 10.25
CA PHE A 35 -5.27 0.38 10.27
C PHE A 35 -5.31 0.92 11.71
N TRP A 36 -5.92 0.17 12.63
CA TRP A 36 -6.02 0.59 14.04
C TRP A 36 -4.65 0.65 14.74
N ILE A 37 -3.78 -0.32 14.48
CA ILE A 37 -2.39 -0.30 15.00
C ILE A 37 -1.66 0.96 14.54
N SER A 38 -1.79 1.33 13.26
CA SER A 38 -1.13 2.52 12.72
C SER A 38 -1.65 3.83 13.36
N ILE A 39 -2.94 3.92 13.65
CA ILE A 39 -3.53 5.07 14.36
C ILE A 39 -2.98 5.14 15.79
N ILE A 40 -2.95 4.03 16.50
CA ILE A 40 -2.40 3.97 17.87
C ILE A 40 -0.93 4.42 17.87
N LEU A 41 -0.14 3.92 16.92
CA LEU A 41 1.26 4.32 16.76
C LEU A 41 1.39 5.82 16.44
N ALA A 42 0.52 6.38 15.59
CA ALA A 42 0.51 7.80 15.27
C ALA A 42 0.18 8.67 16.49
N ILE A 43 -0.78 8.24 17.33
CA ILE A 43 -1.14 8.93 18.57
C ILE A 43 0.01 8.88 19.57
N ILE A 44 0.62 7.70 19.78
CA ILE A 44 1.74 7.56 20.74
C ILE A 44 2.95 8.40 20.30
N SER A 45 3.16 8.52 18.99
CA SER A 45 4.26 9.31 18.42
C SER A 45 3.92 10.79 18.20
N THR A 46 2.84 11.31 18.79
CA THR A 46 2.41 12.72 18.66
C THR A 46 3.51 13.74 18.91
N HIS A 47 4.34 13.50 19.91
CA HIS A 47 5.45 14.40 20.20
C HIS A 47 6.46 14.47 19.06
N PHE A 48 6.71 13.36 18.36
CA PHE A 48 7.70 13.29 17.29
C PHE A 48 7.24 14.06 16.05
N TRP A 49 6.06 13.75 15.49
CA TRP A 49 5.62 14.38 14.24
C TRP A 49 5.21 15.85 14.39
N LEU A 50 4.93 16.33 15.61
CA LEU A 50 4.71 17.76 15.88
C LEU A 50 6.00 18.58 16.00
N THR A 51 7.10 17.96 16.49
CA THR A 51 8.31 18.71 16.85
C THR A 51 9.49 18.47 15.91
N GLN A 52 9.53 17.32 15.25
CA GLN A 52 10.64 16.89 14.40
C GLN A 52 10.23 16.93 12.91
N PRO A 53 11.21 17.09 12.00
CA PRO A 53 10.98 16.99 10.56
C PRO A 53 10.69 15.54 10.15
N TRP A 54 9.48 15.07 10.42
CA TRP A 54 9.06 13.68 10.21
C TRP A 54 9.24 13.21 8.76
N TRP A 55 9.14 14.13 7.80
CA TRP A 55 9.36 13.86 6.37
C TRP A 55 10.75 13.27 6.08
N ASP A 56 11.80 13.64 6.82
CA ASP A 56 13.16 13.12 6.59
C ASP A 56 13.25 11.62 6.95
N GLN A 57 12.49 11.19 7.95
CA GLN A 57 12.36 9.77 8.28
C GLN A 57 11.61 9.02 7.16
N VAL A 58 10.54 9.59 6.63
CA VAL A 58 9.77 8.96 5.54
C VAL A 58 10.64 8.80 4.29
N LEU A 59 11.35 9.87 3.90
CA LEU A 59 12.22 9.89 2.73
C LEU A 59 13.42 8.95 2.84
N SER A 60 13.91 8.65 4.05
CA SER A 60 15.02 7.72 4.27
C SER A 60 14.58 6.25 4.36
N VAL A 61 13.38 5.98 4.90
CA VAL A 61 12.89 4.61 5.13
C VAL A 61 12.11 4.07 3.95
N MET A 62 11.16 4.83 3.39
CA MET A 62 10.22 4.32 2.39
C MET A 62 10.87 3.79 1.11
N PRO A 63 11.89 4.42 0.50
CA PRO A 63 12.49 3.91 -0.73
C PRO A 63 13.12 2.51 -0.57
N ASN A 64 13.76 2.26 0.58
CA ASN A 64 14.37 0.96 0.87
C ASN A 64 13.30 -0.13 1.03
N VAL A 65 12.19 0.20 1.68
CA VAL A 65 11.08 -0.71 1.86
C VAL A 65 10.38 -1.02 0.54
N LEU A 66 10.09 -0.01 -0.28
CA LEU A 66 9.53 -0.17 -1.62
C LEU A 66 10.41 -1.08 -2.48
N GLY A 67 11.73 -0.85 -2.49
CA GLY A 67 12.67 -1.65 -3.27
C GLY A 67 12.69 -3.13 -2.84
N PHE A 68 12.77 -3.38 -1.53
CA PHE A 68 12.80 -4.74 -0.99
C PHE A 68 11.50 -5.51 -1.26
N THR A 69 10.36 -4.86 -1.04
CA THR A 69 9.04 -5.47 -1.23
C THR A 69 8.73 -5.72 -2.70
N LEU A 70 9.13 -4.83 -3.61
CA LEU A 70 9.03 -5.06 -5.06
C LEU A 70 9.91 -6.24 -5.49
N GLY A 71 11.12 -6.35 -4.94
CA GLY A 71 11.98 -7.53 -5.16
C GLY A 71 11.32 -8.83 -4.68
N GLY A 72 10.73 -8.82 -3.48
CA GLY A 72 9.98 -9.97 -2.95
C GLY A 72 8.78 -10.35 -3.81
N PHE A 73 8.02 -9.36 -4.31
CA PHE A 73 6.89 -9.60 -5.21
C PHE A 73 7.32 -10.11 -6.59
N ALA A 74 8.43 -9.62 -7.14
CA ALA A 74 8.99 -10.15 -8.38
C ALA A 74 9.40 -11.62 -8.26
N ILE A 75 9.99 -12.01 -7.12
CA ILE A 75 10.29 -13.41 -6.82
C ILE A 75 8.99 -14.22 -6.75
N PHE A 76 7.95 -13.70 -6.08
CA PHE A 76 6.64 -14.35 -6.02
C PHE A 76 6.04 -14.59 -7.42
N LEU A 77 6.08 -13.60 -8.31
CA LEU A 77 5.59 -13.74 -9.68
C LEU A 77 6.36 -14.79 -10.50
N GLY A 78 7.65 -14.95 -10.21
CA GLY A 78 8.50 -15.98 -10.82
C GLY A 78 8.45 -17.34 -10.12
N PHE A 79 7.74 -17.46 -8.99
CA PHE A 79 7.67 -18.66 -8.17
C PHE A 79 6.47 -19.54 -8.56
N GLY A 80 6.67 -20.87 -8.52
CA GLY A 80 5.64 -21.88 -8.80
C GLY A 80 5.73 -22.51 -10.19
N ASP A 81 5.18 -23.72 -10.32
CA ASP A 81 5.02 -24.39 -11.62
C ASP A 81 3.75 -23.93 -12.35
N GLU A 82 3.64 -24.23 -13.64
CA GLU A 82 2.51 -23.79 -14.47
C GLU A 82 1.17 -24.28 -13.91
N LYS A 83 1.12 -25.52 -13.42
CA LYS A 83 -0.06 -26.11 -12.79
C LYS A 83 -0.50 -25.38 -11.52
N PHE A 84 0.45 -25.00 -10.66
CA PHE A 84 0.10 -24.21 -9.47
C PHE A 84 -0.40 -22.83 -9.85
N ARG A 85 0.23 -22.18 -10.83
CA ARG A 85 -0.19 -20.85 -11.31
C ARG A 85 -1.61 -20.90 -11.89
N GLU A 86 -1.93 -21.93 -12.66
CA GLU A 86 -3.31 -22.19 -13.11
C GLU A 86 -4.27 -22.36 -11.93
N LEU A 87 -3.90 -23.12 -10.90
CA LEU A 87 -4.76 -23.37 -9.73
C LEU A 87 -5.08 -22.10 -8.91
N ILE A 88 -4.13 -21.18 -8.75
CA ILE A 88 -4.32 -19.95 -7.97
C ILE A 88 -4.85 -18.78 -8.80
N SER A 89 -5.02 -18.98 -10.11
CA SER A 89 -5.54 -17.99 -11.06
C SER A 89 -6.89 -18.43 -11.60
N GLY A 90 -7.67 -17.47 -12.11
CA GLY A 90 -9.04 -17.73 -12.51
C GLY A 90 -10.04 -17.68 -11.33
N GLN A 91 -11.31 -17.56 -11.68
CA GLN A 91 -12.43 -17.59 -10.75
C GLN A 91 -13.22 -18.87 -11.01
N ASP A 92 -13.69 -19.52 -9.95
CA ASP A 92 -14.61 -20.66 -10.10
C ASP A 92 -15.96 -20.17 -10.65
N GLU A 93 -16.62 -20.98 -11.49
CA GLU A 93 -17.91 -20.61 -12.07
C GLU A 93 -18.94 -20.29 -10.98
N GLY A 94 -19.39 -19.04 -10.94
CA GLY A 94 -20.36 -18.55 -9.96
C GLY A 94 -19.76 -17.92 -8.70
N ASP A 95 -18.43 -17.92 -8.54
CA ASP A 95 -17.76 -17.17 -7.49
C ASP A 95 -17.34 -15.78 -7.97
N ASN A 96 -17.89 -14.75 -7.31
CA ASN A 96 -17.54 -13.35 -7.58
C ASN A 96 -16.33 -12.88 -6.74
N SER A 97 -15.68 -13.80 -6.00
CA SER A 97 -14.48 -13.53 -5.24
C SER A 97 -13.25 -13.42 -6.17
N ALA A 98 -12.29 -12.59 -5.79
CA ALA A 98 -11.05 -12.49 -6.55
C ALA A 98 -10.19 -13.74 -6.33
N SER A 99 -9.48 -14.18 -7.38
CA SER A 99 -8.55 -15.29 -7.27
C SER A 99 -7.45 -15.01 -6.23
N ALA A 100 -6.89 -16.06 -5.66
CA ALA A 100 -5.75 -15.99 -4.74
C ALA A 100 -4.60 -15.12 -5.31
N TYR A 101 -4.31 -15.29 -6.60
CA TYR A 101 -3.31 -14.49 -7.30
C TYR A 101 -3.66 -13.00 -7.34
N MET A 102 -4.93 -12.67 -7.64
CA MET A 102 -5.40 -11.29 -7.68
C MET A 102 -5.47 -10.66 -6.29
N GLU A 103 -5.80 -11.42 -5.24
CA GLU A 103 -5.83 -10.92 -3.86
C GLU A 103 -4.41 -10.52 -3.38
N VAL A 104 -3.40 -11.35 -3.64
CA VAL A 104 -2.00 -11.02 -3.31
C VAL A 104 -1.53 -9.81 -4.13
N SER A 105 -1.83 -9.80 -5.43
CA SER A 105 -1.46 -8.70 -6.32
C SER A 105 -2.12 -7.38 -5.91
N ALA A 106 -3.39 -7.41 -5.51
CA ALA A 106 -4.12 -6.24 -5.03
C ALA A 106 -3.62 -5.77 -3.65
N THR A 107 -3.29 -6.70 -2.75
CA THR A 107 -2.67 -6.37 -1.45
C THR A 107 -1.34 -5.67 -1.64
N PHE A 108 -0.50 -6.20 -2.54
CA PHE A 108 0.78 -5.60 -2.89
C PHE A 108 0.60 -4.21 -3.55
N LEU A 109 -0.33 -4.08 -4.50
CA LEU A 109 -0.61 -2.80 -5.14
C LEU A 109 -1.10 -1.75 -4.13
N HIS A 110 -2.01 -2.11 -3.23
CA HIS A 110 -2.47 -1.20 -2.17
C HIS A 110 -1.29 -0.74 -1.31
N PHE A 111 -0.44 -1.67 -0.91
CA PHE A 111 0.79 -1.37 -0.18
C PHE A 111 1.67 -0.35 -0.91
N VAL A 112 1.95 -0.55 -2.21
CA VAL A 112 2.77 0.38 -3.01
C VAL A 112 2.13 1.76 -3.10
N LEU A 113 0.81 1.83 -3.34
CA LEU A 113 0.09 3.10 -3.47
C LEU A 113 0.14 3.92 -2.18
N ILE A 114 -0.09 3.29 -1.03
CA ILE A 114 -0.02 3.96 0.27
C ILE A 114 1.39 4.49 0.54
N GLN A 115 2.43 3.72 0.23
CA GLN A 115 3.81 4.18 0.38
C GLN A 115 4.16 5.34 -0.57
N LEU A 116 3.66 5.30 -1.80
CA LEU A 116 3.80 6.40 -2.75
C LEU A 116 3.13 7.67 -2.21
N PHE A 117 1.91 7.58 -1.68
CA PHE A 117 1.23 8.72 -1.08
C PHE A 117 1.96 9.24 0.17
N ALA A 118 2.53 8.38 1.00
CA ALA A 118 3.34 8.79 2.14
C ALA A 118 4.60 9.57 1.70
N LEU A 119 5.29 9.10 0.66
CA LEU A 119 6.43 9.78 0.06
C LEU A 119 6.05 11.15 -0.52
N LEU A 120 4.95 11.23 -1.27
CA LEU A 120 4.45 12.49 -1.81
C LEU A 120 4.09 13.47 -0.69
N ALA A 121 3.42 13.00 0.36
CA ALA A 121 3.11 13.82 1.53
C ALA A 121 4.39 14.35 2.21
N ALA A 122 5.43 13.52 2.35
CA ALA A 122 6.70 13.93 2.92
C ALA A 122 7.45 14.96 2.06
N ILE A 123 7.45 14.78 0.72
CA ILE A 123 8.04 15.76 -0.21
C ILE A 123 7.33 17.10 -0.09
N ILE A 124 5.99 17.10 -0.08
CA ILE A 124 5.18 18.31 0.08
C ILE A 124 5.47 18.97 1.43
N ALA A 125 5.48 18.21 2.53
CA ALA A 125 5.75 18.72 3.87
C ALA A 125 7.14 19.38 3.95
N LYS A 126 8.17 18.74 3.39
CA LYS A 126 9.52 19.28 3.31
C LYS A 126 9.60 20.54 2.43
N ALA A 127 8.84 20.57 1.33
CA ALA A 127 8.79 21.72 0.43
C ALA A 127 8.04 22.92 1.02
N VAL A 128 7.20 22.74 2.05
CA VAL A 128 6.51 23.86 2.72
C VAL A 128 7.19 24.28 4.02
N SER A 129 8.22 23.57 4.48
CA SER A 129 8.89 23.80 5.77
C SER A 129 9.95 24.93 5.75
N PHE A 130 9.92 25.86 4.79
CA PHE A 130 10.91 26.93 4.69
C PHE A 130 10.75 27.99 5.80
N ASP A 131 11.87 28.55 6.27
CA ASP A 131 11.89 29.68 7.19
C ASP A 131 11.15 30.87 6.56
N THR A 132 10.00 31.19 7.15
CA THR A 132 9.02 32.08 6.55
C THR A 132 9.51 33.54 6.64
N PRO A 133 9.61 34.29 5.52
CA PRO A 133 9.85 35.72 5.54
C PRO A 133 8.73 36.45 6.29
N ASP A 134 9.05 37.53 7.01
CA ASP A 134 8.08 38.24 7.86
C ASP A 134 6.81 38.69 7.13
N CYS A 135 6.85 38.92 5.81
CA CYS A 135 5.70 39.32 5.01
C CYS A 135 4.62 38.24 4.85
N LEU A 136 4.97 36.95 4.98
CA LEU A 136 4.04 35.83 4.79
C LEU A 136 3.41 35.35 6.10
N LYS A 137 3.91 35.81 7.27
CA LYS A 137 3.43 35.39 8.60
C LYS A 137 1.93 35.62 8.82
N SER A 138 1.35 36.68 8.22
CA SER A 138 -0.09 36.98 8.33
C SER A 138 -0.98 35.98 7.59
N ILE A 139 -0.53 35.46 6.43
CA ILE A 139 -1.22 34.40 5.67
C ILE A 139 -0.99 33.02 6.32
N LEU A 140 0.22 32.76 6.85
CA LEU A 140 0.53 31.50 7.53
C LEU A 140 -0.15 31.32 8.89
N GLY A 141 -0.64 32.39 9.53
CA GLY A 141 -1.42 32.28 10.77
C GLY A 141 -2.71 31.46 10.63
N MET A 142 -3.26 31.35 9.42
CA MET A 142 -4.38 30.46 9.12
C MET A 142 -3.91 29.02 8.85
N LEU A 143 -2.69 28.87 8.30
CA LEU A 143 -2.10 27.59 7.93
C LEU A 143 -1.58 26.80 9.13
N THR A 144 -1.27 27.46 10.25
CA THR A 144 -0.88 26.79 11.51
C THR A 144 -1.95 25.86 12.05
N TRP A 145 -3.23 26.17 11.86
CA TRP A 145 -4.34 25.28 12.22
C TRP A 145 -4.43 24.05 11.31
N LEU A 146 -3.99 24.17 10.06
CA LEU A 146 -3.96 23.08 9.09
C LEU A 146 -2.69 22.21 9.22
N ARG A 147 -1.63 22.76 9.82
CA ARG A 147 -0.34 22.05 9.99
C ARG A 147 -0.48 20.79 10.82
N ALA A 148 -1.06 20.88 12.02
CA ALA A 148 -1.20 19.72 12.90
C ALA A 148 -1.98 18.55 12.27
N PRO A 149 -3.17 18.74 11.66
CA PRO A 149 -3.86 17.64 10.99
C PRO A 149 -3.14 17.15 9.73
N ALA A 150 -2.42 18.01 9.00
CA ALA A 150 -1.62 17.59 7.85
C ALA A 150 -0.40 16.75 8.26
N ASP A 151 0.32 17.16 9.31
CA ASP A 151 1.45 16.42 9.89
C ASP A 151 0.99 15.07 10.44
N PHE A 152 -0.15 15.04 11.15
CA PHE A 152 -0.77 13.79 11.60
C PHE A 152 -1.11 12.87 10.43
N LEU A 153 -1.81 13.38 9.40
CA LEU A 153 -2.24 12.58 8.25
C LEU A 153 -1.04 12.02 7.48
N GLY A 154 -0.02 12.86 7.22
CA GLY A 154 1.19 12.45 6.52
C GLY A 154 2.00 11.39 7.28
N TYR A 155 2.21 11.61 8.57
CA TYR A 155 2.95 10.66 9.40
C TYR A 155 2.16 9.37 9.69
N TRP A 156 0.85 9.47 9.89
CA TRP A 156 -0.02 8.31 10.00
C TRP A 156 -0.01 7.46 8.73
N LEU A 157 -0.04 8.09 7.55
CA LEU A 157 0.04 7.38 6.27
C LEU A 157 1.36 6.62 6.11
N PHE A 158 2.47 7.21 6.58
CA PHE A 158 3.77 6.53 6.68
C PHE A 158 3.71 5.30 7.60
N LEU A 159 3.17 5.44 8.81
CA LEU A 159 3.03 4.32 9.76
C LEU A 159 2.08 3.24 9.24
N TYR A 160 0.98 3.63 8.60
CA TYR A 160 0.06 2.70 7.96
C TYR A 160 0.76 1.93 6.84
N GLY A 161 1.53 2.63 6.00
CA GLY A 161 2.38 2.05 4.97
C GLY A 161 3.39 1.04 5.51
N LEU A 162 3.93 1.26 6.72
CA LEU A 162 4.78 0.29 7.40
C LEU A 162 4.00 -0.93 7.90
N CYS A 163 2.84 -0.74 8.50
CA CYS A 163 2.01 -1.84 9.00
C CYS A 163 1.54 -2.78 7.88
N ILE A 164 1.14 -2.24 6.73
CA ILE A 164 0.65 -3.05 5.60
C ILE A 164 1.78 -3.76 4.81
N ILE A 165 3.06 -3.49 5.10
CA ILE A 165 4.17 -4.38 4.66
C ILE A 165 3.92 -5.79 5.21
N ALA A 166 3.59 -5.88 6.51
CA ALA A 166 3.35 -7.16 7.15
C ALA A 166 2.15 -7.87 6.52
N ALA A 167 1.08 -7.13 6.20
CA ALA A 167 -0.07 -7.67 5.46
C ALA A 167 0.35 -8.25 4.10
N SER A 168 1.16 -7.52 3.34
CA SER A 168 1.64 -7.97 2.03
C SER A 168 2.55 -9.19 2.12
N ALA A 169 3.45 -9.20 3.10
CA ALA A 169 4.33 -10.34 3.36
C ALA A 169 3.54 -11.60 3.77
N LEU A 170 2.52 -11.44 4.62
CA LEU A 170 1.63 -12.54 5.02
C LEU A 170 0.79 -13.05 3.84
N ALA A 171 0.34 -12.17 2.95
CA ALA A 171 -0.41 -12.56 1.75
C ALA A 171 0.46 -13.42 0.81
N ILE A 172 1.71 -13.04 0.57
CA ILE A 172 2.67 -13.84 -0.18
C ILE A 172 2.92 -15.18 0.53
N PHE A 173 3.16 -15.15 1.85
CA PHE A 173 3.41 -16.36 2.63
C PHE A 173 2.23 -17.34 2.58
N ARG A 174 0.99 -16.84 2.62
CA ARG A 174 -0.22 -17.67 2.52
C ARG A 174 -0.25 -18.45 1.21
N VAL A 175 0.11 -17.83 0.08
CA VAL A 175 0.17 -18.53 -1.21
C VAL A 175 1.34 -19.52 -1.24
N SER A 176 2.51 -19.16 -0.70
CA SER A 176 3.62 -20.10 -0.55
C SER A 176 3.26 -21.32 0.29
N PHE A 177 2.46 -21.14 1.34
CA PHE A 177 1.94 -22.24 2.15
C PHE A 177 0.99 -23.14 1.35
N TRP A 178 0.08 -22.57 0.55
CA TRP A 178 -0.77 -23.36 -0.35
C TRP A 178 0.04 -24.15 -1.38
N TYR A 179 1.13 -23.58 -1.90
CA TYR A 179 2.03 -24.29 -2.80
C TYR A 179 2.67 -25.52 -2.14
N ASP A 180 3.18 -25.38 -0.91
CA ASP A 180 3.78 -26.49 -0.15
C ASP A 180 2.76 -27.62 0.10
N VAL A 181 1.53 -27.25 0.46
CA VAL A 181 0.42 -28.19 0.64
C VAL A 181 0.09 -28.90 -0.69
N PHE A 182 0.01 -28.16 -1.80
CA PHE A 182 -0.27 -28.73 -3.13
C PHE A 182 0.81 -29.75 -3.55
N GLN A 183 2.08 -29.41 -3.40
CA GLN A 183 3.19 -30.32 -3.71
C GLN A 183 3.19 -31.55 -2.80
N THR A 184 2.86 -31.39 -1.53
CA THR A 184 2.72 -32.51 -0.59
C THR A 184 1.63 -33.48 -0.99
N HIS A 185 0.48 -32.99 -1.49
CA HIS A 185 -0.60 -33.85 -2.00
C HIS A 185 -0.21 -34.57 -3.28
N ASN A 186 0.40 -33.86 -4.25
CA ASN A 186 0.88 -34.46 -5.49
C ASN A 186 1.92 -35.57 -5.26
N ARG A 187 2.77 -35.43 -4.24
CA ARG A 187 3.75 -36.47 -3.88
C ARG A 187 3.10 -37.72 -3.28
N LYS A 188 1.96 -37.59 -2.58
CA LYS A 188 1.24 -38.74 -1.98
C LYS A 188 0.42 -39.53 -2.99
N GLN A 189 0.08 -38.95 -4.15
CA GLN A 189 -0.69 -39.61 -5.21
C GLN A 189 0.19 -40.32 -6.26
N LYS A 190 1.52 -40.17 -6.16
CA LYS A 190 2.50 -40.97 -6.93
C LYS A 190 2.89 -42.20 -6.13
#